data_AF-A0A2K2F8A9-F1
#
_entry.id   AF-A0A2K2F8A9-F1
#
_cell.length_a   1.000
_cell.length_b   1.000
_cell.length_c   1.000
_cell.angle_alpha   90.00
_cell.angle_beta   90.00
_cell.angle_gamma   90.00
#
_symmetry.space_group_name_H-M   'P 1'
#
loop_
_entity.id
_entity.type
_entity.pdbx_description
1 polymer ?
#
loop_
_entity_poly.entity_id
_entity_poly.type
_entity_poly.pdbx_seq_one_letter_code
_entity_poly.pdbx_strand_id
1 'polypeptide(L)'
;MKKWYEYLWIFSAVYLALGFFNILFAWIGLICFFTPLLLSIIGKGKIYCNRYCGRGQLFELLGGRLKLSSNRDIPAFIRSKWFRYGFLAFFMTMFAIMIFSTYLVFNGTSNLKEVVTLLWTIKLPWNWTNTSAVSPWIAQFAFGFYSVMLTSTILGLITMFFFKPRSWCVYCPMGTMTQGISMLKYRRKVKANGTTSKRDS
;
A
#
# COMPACT_ATOMS: atom_id res chain seq x y z
N MET A 1 1.92 -1.56 29.89
CA MET A 1 2.82 -2.27 28.95
C MET A 1 2.45 -1.87 27.52
N LYS A 2 3.33 -1.15 26.81
CA LYS A 2 3.10 -0.77 25.40
C LYS A 2 3.05 -2.04 24.55
N LYS A 3 2.01 -2.21 23.74
CA LYS A 3 1.81 -3.45 22.96
C LYS A 3 2.86 -3.49 21.84
N TRP A 4 3.42 -4.68 21.57
CA TRP A 4 4.48 -4.89 20.55
C TRP A 4 4.13 -4.31 19.17
N TYR A 5 2.84 -4.33 18.83
CA TYR A 5 2.29 -3.77 17.59
C TYR A 5 2.38 -2.24 17.49
N GLU A 6 2.64 -1.50 18.57
CA GLU A 6 2.90 -0.05 18.56
C GLU A 6 4.25 0.32 17.96
N TYR A 7 5.14 -0.65 17.69
CA TYR A 7 6.45 -0.42 17.07
C TYR A 7 6.47 -0.70 15.55
N LEU A 8 5.36 -1.17 14.96
CA LEU A 8 5.28 -1.45 13.52
C LEU A 8 5.47 -0.21 12.64
N TRP A 9 5.20 0.99 13.17
CA TRP A 9 5.50 2.24 12.45
C TRP A 9 7.01 2.49 12.31
N ILE A 10 7.83 2.07 13.29
CA ILE A 10 9.29 2.18 13.22
C ILE A 10 9.79 1.28 12.10
N PHE A 11 9.31 0.04 12.04
CA PHE A 11 9.62 -0.86 10.92
C PHE A 11 9.23 -0.23 9.58
N SER A 12 8.06 0.41 9.51
CA SER A 12 7.62 1.13 8.31
C SER A 12 8.49 2.31 7.91
N ALA A 13 8.89 3.16 8.87
CA ALA A 13 9.77 4.29 8.63
C ALA A 13 11.17 3.82 8.19
N VAL A 14 11.68 2.80 8.90
CA VAL A 14 13.02 2.25 8.69
C VAL A 14 13.12 1.63 7.30
N TYR A 15 12.19 0.78 6.85
CA TYR A 15 12.31 0.24 5.48
C TYR A 15 12.14 1.31 4.39
N LEU A 16 11.35 2.36 4.62
CA LEU A 16 11.19 3.47 3.66
C LEU A 16 12.48 4.29 3.54
N ALA A 17 13.15 4.52 4.67
CA ALA A 17 14.44 5.18 4.74
C ALA A 17 15.56 4.31 4.16
N LEU A 18 15.67 3.04 4.56
CA LEU A 18 16.64 2.09 3.96
C LEU A 18 16.40 1.95 2.47
N GLY A 19 15.13 1.88 2.06
CA GLY A 19 14.73 1.82 0.69
C GLY A 19 15.07 3.07 -0.12
N PHE A 20 15.50 4.19 0.48
CA PHE A 20 16.05 5.38 -0.18
C PHE A 20 17.58 5.29 -0.37
N PHE A 21 18.28 4.64 0.55
CA PHE A 21 19.73 4.43 0.48
C PHE A 21 20.09 3.23 -0.40
N ASN A 22 19.29 2.17 -0.37
CA ASN A 22 19.51 0.97 -1.17
C ASN A 22 18.16 0.35 -1.60
N ILE A 23 17.95 0.30 -2.92
CA ILE A 23 16.66 -0.08 -3.50
C ILE A 23 16.29 -1.53 -3.20
N LEU A 24 17.26 -2.41 -2.98
CA LEU A 24 17.03 -3.84 -2.76
C LEU A 24 16.20 -4.10 -1.48
N PHE A 25 16.25 -3.21 -0.51
CA PHE A 25 15.42 -3.33 0.70
C PHE A 25 13.93 -3.12 0.44
N ALA A 26 13.52 -2.63 -0.73
CA ALA A 26 12.12 -2.56 -1.14
C ALA A 26 11.43 -3.93 -1.10
N TRP A 27 12.18 -5.03 -1.28
CA TRP A 27 11.69 -6.40 -1.15
C TRP A 27 11.19 -6.74 0.26
N ILE A 28 11.75 -6.14 1.30
CA ILE A 28 11.26 -6.30 2.68
C ILE A 28 9.89 -5.63 2.83
N GLY A 29 9.67 -4.49 2.16
CA GLY A 29 8.38 -3.80 2.11
C GLY A 29 7.26 -4.64 1.49
N LEU A 30 7.60 -5.61 0.64
CA LEU A 30 6.67 -6.56 0.04
C LEU A 30 5.91 -7.36 1.12
N ILE A 31 6.59 -7.73 2.20
CA ILE A 31 5.98 -8.44 3.34
C ILE A 31 4.83 -7.60 3.92
N CYS A 32 5.04 -6.29 4.08
CA CYS A 32 4.02 -5.36 4.58
C CYS A 32 2.79 -5.27 3.67
N PHE A 33 2.96 -5.48 2.37
CA PHE A 33 1.91 -5.44 1.36
C PHE A 33 1.13 -6.76 1.26
N PHE A 34 1.82 -7.90 1.37
CA PHE A 34 1.19 -9.22 1.33
C PHE A 34 0.48 -9.60 2.64
N THR A 35 0.98 -9.17 3.79
CA THR A 35 0.37 -9.46 5.09
C THR A 35 -1.13 -9.10 5.19
N PRO A 36 -1.59 -7.88 4.82
CA PRO A 36 -3.02 -7.55 4.83
C PRO A 36 -3.84 -8.44 3.88
N LEU A 37 -3.27 -8.77 2.71
CA LEU A 37 -3.94 -9.60 1.71
C LEU A 37 -4.16 -11.02 2.26
N LEU A 38 -3.12 -11.62 2.85
CA LEU A 38 -3.16 -12.96 3.43
C LEU A 38 -4.15 -13.03 4.60
N LEU A 39 -4.12 -12.05 5.51
CA LEU A 39 -5.07 -11.97 6.64
C LEU A 39 -6.52 -11.78 6.17
N SER A 40 -6.74 -11.02 5.09
CA SER A 40 -8.07 -10.85 4.49
C SER A 40 -8.57 -12.16 3.86
N ILE A 41 -7.69 -12.96 3.24
CA ILE A 41 -8.03 -14.28 2.68
C ILE A 41 -8.40 -15.27 3.81
N ILE A 42 -7.63 -15.30 4.90
CA ILE A 42 -7.87 -16.18 6.05
C ILE A 42 -9.20 -15.84 6.75
N GLY A 43 -9.64 -14.59 6.70
CA GLY A 43 -10.95 -14.15 7.23
C GLY A 43 -10.84 -13.25 8.46
N LYS A 44 -9.64 -12.75 8.79
CA LYS A 44 -9.42 -11.75 9.86
C LYS A 44 -9.77 -10.31 9.43
N GLY A 45 -10.51 -10.15 8.33
CA GLY A 45 -11.14 -8.90 7.90
C GLY A 45 -10.23 -7.68 7.93
N LYS A 46 -10.79 -6.52 8.32
CA LYS A 46 -10.08 -5.23 8.37
C LYS A 46 -9.17 -5.05 9.59
N ILE A 47 -8.94 -6.09 10.40
CA ILE A 47 -8.18 -5.96 11.66
C ILE A 47 -6.76 -5.45 11.38
N TYR A 48 -6.14 -5.92 10.29
CA TYR A 48 -4.80 -5.44 9.91
C TYR A 48 -4.80 -3.95 9.58
N CYS A 49 -5.67 -3.51 8.66
CA CYS A 49 -5.74 -2.10 8.27
C CYS A 49 -6.13 -1.16 9.43
N ASN A 50 -6.93 -1.64 10.39
CA ASN A 50 -7.39 -0.82 11.52
C ASN A 50 -6.39 -0.78 12.68
N ARG A 51 -5.65 -1.87 12.93
CA ARG A 51 -4.85 -2.04 14.17
C ARG A 51 -3.36 -2.31 13.95
N TYR A 52 -2.97 -2.89 12.82
CA TYR A 52 -1.60 -3.37 12.57
C TYR A 52 -0.92 -2.69 11.37
N CYS A 53 -1.57 -1.74 10.73
CA CYS A 53 -1.01 -1.06 9.57
C CYS A 53 0.10 -0.09 10.04
N GLY A 54 1.37 -0.50 9.91
CA GLY A 54 2.53 0.29 10.33
C GLY A 54 2.55 1.72 9.76
N ARG A 55 2.19 1.90 8.49
CA ARG A 55 2.03 3.22 7.87
C ARG A 55 0.85 4.06 8.39
N GLY A 56 -0.26 3.40 8.76
CA GLY A 56 -1.40 4.10 9.38
C GLY A 56 -1.05 4.59 10.78
N GLN A 57 -0.30 3.79 11.53
CA GLN A 57 0.26 4.18 12.82
C GLN A 57 1.32 5.28 12.68
N LEU A 58 2.13 5.25 11.62
CA LEU A 58 3.10 6.30 11.30
C LEU A 58 2.41 7.65 11.09
N PHE A 59 1.36 7.71 10.28
CA PHE A 59 0.61 8.96 10.07
C PHE A 59 -0.16 9.42 11.32
N GLU A 60 -0.63 8.48 12.15
CA GLU A 60 -1.27 8.84 13.42
C GLU A 60 -0.30 9.36 14.46
N LEU A 61 0.91 8.79 14.53
CA LEU A 61 1.97 9.28 15.38
C LEU A 61 2.46 10.64 14.89
N LEU A 62 2.70 10.80 13.58
CA LEU A 62 3.14 12.06 12.99
C LEU A 62 2.07 13.16 13.16
N GLY A 63 0.81 12.90 12.80
CA GLY A 63 -0.25 13.91 12.92
C GLY A 63 -0.72 14.16 14.36
N GLY A 64 -0.61 13.16 15.24
CA GLY A 64 -1.01 13.27 16.64
C GLY A 64 0.07 13.88 17.54
N ARG A 65 1.30 13.36 17.50
CA ARG A 65 2.41 13.82 18.36
C ARG A 65 3.06 15.11 17.87
N LEU A 66 3.29 15.25 16.55
CA LEU A 66 3.91 16.45 15.99
C LEU A 66 2.87 17.53 15.64
N LYS A 67 1.57 17.29 15.86
CA LYS A 67 0.45 18.20 15.50
C LYS A 67 0.51 18.74 14.07
N LEU A 68 1.15 18.02 13.16
CA LEU A 68 1.31 18.39 11.74
C LEU A 68 0.01 18.30 10.93
N SER A 69 -1.10 17.90 11.54
CA SER A 69 -2.39 17.71 10.89
C SER A 69 -3.37 18.81 11.27
N SER A 70 -4.02 19.41 10.26
CA SER A 70 -5.09 20.40 10.48
C SER A 70 -6.35 19.81 11.12
N ASN A 71 -6.40 18.48 11.38
CA ASN A 71 -7.48 17.74 12.04
C ASN A 71 -8.90 17.95 11.45
N ARG A 72 -8.98 18.53 10.24
CA ARG A 72 -10.24 18.74 9.53
C ARG A 72 -10.82 17.43 9.05
N ASP A 73 -12.14 17.34 9.08
CA ASP A 73 -12.87 16.21 8.53
C ASP A 73 -12.63 16.07 7.03
N ILE A 74 -12.62 14.82 6.59
CA ILE A 74 -12.39 14.46 5.20
C ILE A 74 -13.64 14.85 4.40
N PRO A 75 -13.50 15.60 3.29
CA PRO A 75 -14.62 15.99 2.46
C PRO A 75 -15.36 14.76 1.92
N ALA A 76 -16.68 14.88 1.78
CA ALA A 76 -17.55 13.79 1.32
C ALA A 76 -17.09 13.18 -0.03
N PHE A 77 -16.46 13.99 -0.88
CA PHE A 77 -15.89 13.57 -2.16
C PHE A 77 -14.85 12.44 -2.00
N ILE A 78 -13.87 12.58 -1.10
CA ILE A 78 -12.83 11.56 -0.85
C ILE A 78 -13.43 10.31 -0.20
N ARG A 79 -14.52 10.48 0.56
CA ARG A 79 -15.25 9.37 1.18
C ARG A 79 -16.14 8.61 0.18
N SER A 80 -16.45 9.20 -0.97
CA SER A 80 -17.35 8.63 -1.97
C SER A 80 -16.84 7.29 -2.50
N LYS A 81 -17.77 6.38 -2.84
CA LYS A 81 -17.42 5.08 -3.44
C LYS A 81 -16.69 5.30 -4.78
N TRP A 82 -17.13 6.28 -5.55
CA TRP A 82 -16.55 6.61 -6.85
C TRP A 82 -15.06 6.97 -6.73
N PHE A 83 -14.69 7.87 -5.82
CA PHE A 83 -13.28 8.23 -5.60
C PHE A 83 -12.45 7.03 -5.10
N ARG A 84 -12.99 6.22 -4.18
CA ARG A 84 -12.27 5.04 -3.66
C ARG A 84 -11.98 3.99 -4.74
N TYR A 85 -12.95 3.70 -5.60
CA TYR A 85 -12.78 2.73 -6.69
C TYR A 85 -11.96 3.31 -7.85
N GLY A 86 -12.11 4.60 -8.15
CA GLY A 86 -11.27 5.31 -9.11
C GLY A 86 -9.79 5.31 -8.69
N PHE A 87 -9.51 5.62 -7.42
CA PHE A 87 -8.16 5.58 -6.88
C PHE A 87 -7.59 4.15 -6.84
N LEU A 88 -8.42 3.16 -6.52
CA LEU A 88 -8.03 1.75 -6.62
C LEU A 88 -7.65 1.36 -8.05
N ALA A 89 -8.47 1.71 -9.04
CA ALA A 89 -8.20 1.43 -10.45
C ALA A 89 -6.89 2.09 -10.90
N PHE A 90 -6.69 3.36 -10.58
CA PHE A 90 -5.44 4.07 -10.84
C PHE A 90 -4.21 3.34 -10.27
N PHE A 91 -4.29 2.93 -9.00
CA PHE A 91 -3.20 2.21 -8.35
C PHE A 91 -2.96 0.81 -8.94
N MET A 92 -4.03 0.11 -9.33
CA MET A 92 -3.95 -1.19 -10.00
C MET A 92 -3.30 -1.07 -11.38
N THR A 93 -3.61 -0.02 -12.14
CA THR A 93 -2.95 0.27 -13.42
C THR A 93 -1.46 0.55 -13.22
N MET A 94 -1.09 1.38 -12.23
CA MET A 94 0.31 1.61 -11.87
C MET A 94 1.05 0.32 -11.52
N PHE A 95 0.43 -0.54 -10.72
CA PHE A 95 1.01 -1.83 -10.34
C PHE A 95 1.13 -2.80 -11.53
N ALA A 96 0.15 -2.82 -12.43
CA ALA A 96 0.20 -3.64 -13.65
C ALA A 96 1.32 -3.20 -14.59
N ILE A 97 1.49 -1.89 -14.79
CA ILE A 97 2.58 -1.32 -15.61
C ILE A 97 3.95 -1.68 -15.01
N MET A 98 4.09 -1.67 -13.69
CA MET A 98 5.30 -2.10 -12.99
C MET A 98 5.63 -3.58 -13.27
N ILE A 99 4.65 -4.47 -13.11
CA ILE A 99 4.82 -5.90 -13.39
C ILE A 99 5.18 -6.12 -14.85
N PHE A 100 4.47 -5.45 -15.77
CA PHE A 100 4.73 -5.55 -17.21
C PHE A 100 6.14 -5.07 -17.56
N SER A 101 6.59 -3.97 -16.98
CA SER A 101 7.96 -3.46 -17.18
C SER A 101 9.02 -4.43 -16.64
N THR A 102 8.77 -5.04 -15.47
CA THR A 102 9.66 -6.07 -14.90
C THR A 102 9.71 -7.31 -15.79
N TYR A 103 8.57 -7.72 -16.32
CA TYR A 103 8.46 -8.84 -17.26
C TYR A 103 9.17 -8.57 -18.59
N LEU A 104 9.10 -7.36 -19.12
CA LEU A 104 9.83 -6.97 -20.33
C LEU A 104 11.35 -6.99 -20.13
N VAL A 105 11.84 -6.55 -18.95
CA VAL A 105 13.26 -6.65 -18.59
C VAL A 105 13.67 -8.11 -18.42
N PHE A 106 12.80 -8.97 -17.89
CA PHE A 106 13.05 -10.41 -17.83
C PHE A 106 13.16 -11.07 -19.21
N ASN A 107 12.36 -10.63 -20.19
CA ASN A 107 12.45 -11.08 -21.59
C ASN A 107 13.59 -10.40 -22.39
N GLY A 108 14.42 -9.56 -21.75
CA GLY A 108 15.57 -8.92 -22.38
C GLY A 108 15.24 -7.85 -23.43
N THR A 109 13.97 -7.42 -23.54
CA THR A 109 13.51 -6.55 -24.64
C THR A 109 13.70 -5.05 -24.36
N SER A 110 13.99 -4.64 -23.11
CA SER A 110 14.10 -3.23 -22.73
C SER A 110 15.32 -2.93 -21.86
N ASN A 111 16.05 -1.85 -22.17
CA ASN A 111 17.05 -1.24 -21.30
C ASN A 111 16.44 -0.87 -19.93
N LEU A 112 17.19 -1.06 -18.84
CA LEU A 112 16.75 -0.74 -17.47
C LEU A 112 16.26 0.71 -17.40
N LYS A 113 15.01 0.90 -16.96
CA LYS A 113 14.54 2.20 -16.52
C LYS A 113 14.94 2.34 -15.06
N GLU A 114 16.20 2.67 -14.80
CA GLU A 114 16.76 2.99 -13.46
C GLU A 114 16.19 4.28 -12.86
N VAL A 115 15.03 4.74 -13.31
CA VAL A 115 14.44 6.00 -12.87
C VAL A 115 13.15 5.72 -12.11
N VAL A 116 13.19 5.98 -10.81
CA VAL A 116 12.01 6.02 -9.95
C VAL A 116 11.14 7.19 -10.38
N THR A 117 10.02 6.91 -11.05
CA THR A 117 9.04 7.92 -11.47
C THR A 117 7.93 8.06 -10.42
N LEU A 118 8.00 9.12 -9.62
CA LEU A 118 6.92 9.53 -8.73
C LEU A 118 5.68 9.89 -9.57
N LEU A 119 4.57 9.16 -9.34
CA LEU A 119 3.28 9.40 -9.99
C LEU A 119 3.42 9.66 -11.51
N TRP A 120 4.20 8.80 -12.19
CA TRP A 120 4.45 8.83 -13.64
C TRP A 120 5.27 10.01 -14.21
N THR A 121 5.43 11.12 -13.51
CA THR A 121 5.94 12.38 -14.10
C THR A 121 7.15 12.97 -13.39
N ILE A 122 7.31 12.71 -12.09
CA ILE A 122 8.36 13.32 -11.30
C ILE A 122 9.53 12.32 -11.23
N LYS A 123 10.57 12.55 -12.03
CA LYS A 123 11.81 11.78 -11.94
C LYS A 123 12.55 12.21 -10.67
N LEU A 124 12.75 11.31 -9.72
CA LEU A 124 13.62 11.58 -8.57
C LEU A 124 15.07 11.59 -9.06
N PRO A 125 15.82 12.70 -8.92
CA PRO A 125 17.21 12.80 -9.35
C PRO A 125 18.13 12.22 -8.26
N TRP A 126 17.83 11.03 -7.75
CA TRP A 126 18.62 10.37 -6.73
C TRP A 126 19.40 9.22 -7.35
N ASN A 127 20.72 9.22 -7.19
CA ASN A 127 21.59 8.14 -7.65
C ASN A 127 21.64 7.03 -6.61
N TRP A 128 21.39 5.81 -7.06
CA TRP A 128 21.35 4.62 -6.22
C TRP A 128 22.67 3.87 -6.32
N THR A 129 23.31 3.60 -5.19
CA THR A 129 24.72 3.21 -5.19
C THR A 129 24.97 1.70 -5.33
N ASN A 130 23.98 0.86 -5.60
CA ASN A 130 24.17 -0.61 -5.52
C ASN A 130 23.22 -1.43 -6.42
N THR A 131 23.14 -1.16 -7.73
CA THR A 131 22.39 -2.01 -8.69
C THR A 131 23.26 -3.03 -9.42
N SER A 132 24.59 -2.91 -9.35
CA SER A 132 25.54 -3.69 -10.14
C SER A 132 25.72 -5.15 -9.69
N ALA A 133 25.23 -5.53 -8.50
CA ALA A 133 25.47 -6.84 -7.90
C ALA A 133 24.30 -7.84 -8.06
N VAL A 134 23.18 -7.45 -8.70
CA VAL A 134 21.93 -8.22 -8.68
C VAL A 134 21.28 -8.27 -10.06
N SER A 135 20.49 -9.32 -10.32
CA SER A 135 19.84 -9.53 -11.62
C SER A 135 19.00 -8.31 -12.05
N PRO A 136 19.06 -7.89 -13.34
CA PRO A 136 18.38 -6.69 -13.86
C PRO A 136 16.88 -6.59 -13.51
N TRP A 137 16.17 -7.72 -13.51
CA TRP A 137 14.74 -7.76 -13.21
C TRP A 137 14.46 -7.48 -11.73
N ILE A 138 15.35 -7.89 -10.82
CA ILE A 138 15.21 -7.70 -9.37
C ILE A 138 15.34 -6.22 -9.03
N ALA A 139 16.30 -5.54 -9.67
CA ALA A 139 16.46 -4.10 -9.55
C ALA A 139 15.24 -3.36 -10.11
N GLN A 140 14.79 -3.73 -11.33
CA GLN A 140 13.63 -3.10 -11.97
C GLN A 140 12.35 -3.22 -11.12
N PHE A 141 12.10 -4.41 -10.55
CA PHE A 141 10.97 -4.64 -9.67
C PHE A 141 11.06 -3.78 -8.40
N ALA A 142 12.24 -3.76 -7.77
CA ALA A 142 12.48 -2.98 -6.55
C ALA A 142 12.26 -1.47 -6.79
N PHE A 143 12.77 -0.94 -7.91
CA PHE A 143 12.53 0.46 -8.32
C PHE A 143 11.06 0.79 -8.50
N GLY A 144 10.34 -0.06 -9.21
CA GLY A 144 8.92 0.15 -9.44
C GLY A 144 8.09 0.05 -8.16
N PHE A 145 8.37 -0.94 -7.32
CA PHE A 145 7.66 -1.15 -6.07
C PHE A 145 7.93 -0.01 -5.08
N TYR A 146 9.19 0.40 -4.94
CA TYR A 146 9.57 1.54 -4.11
C TYR A 146 8.91 2.83 -4.60
N SER A 147 8.86 3.08 -5.92
CA SER A 147 8.18 4.25 -6.49
C SER A 147 6.71 4.31 -6.07
N VAL A 148 6.00 3.19 -6.19
CA VAL A 148 4.59 3.07 -5.83
C VAL A 148 4.39 3.29 -4.32
N MET A 149 5.25 2.70 -3.49
CA MET A 149 5.23 2.88 -2.04
C MET A 149 5.50 4.35 -1.63
N LEU A 150 6.52 4.97 -2.21
CA LEU A 150 6.92 6.34 -1.93
C LEU A 150 5.83 7.31 -2.37
N THR A 151 5.28 7.14 -3.58
CA THR A 151 4.13 7.92 -4.08
C THR A 151 2.95 7.85 -3.11
N SER A 152 2.61 6.65 -2.65
CA SER A 152 1.52 6.44 -1.70
C SER A 152 1.79 7.09 -0.33
N THR A 153 3.06 7.17 0.06
CA THR A 153 3.50 7.77 1.33
C THR A 153 3.45 9.29 1.24
N ILE A 154 3.92 9.88 0.13
CA ILE A 154 3.84 11.32 -0.12
C ILE A 154 2.38 11.77 -0.17
N LEU A 155 1.52 11.09 -0.94
CA LEU A 155 0.09 11.41 -0.97
C LEU A 155 -0.55 11.25 0.41
N GLY A 156 -0.12 10.25 1.18
CA GLY A 156 -0.52 10.05 2.56
C GLY A 156 -0.12 11.21 3.47
N LEU A 157 1.12 11.69 3.39
CA LEU A 157 1.62 12.84 4.14
C LEU A 157 0.91 14.14 3.75
N ILE A 158 0.71 14.39 2.46
CA ILE A 158 -0.04 15.56 1.97
C ILE A 158 -1.46 15.53 2.55
N THR A 159 -2.18 14.41 2.41
CA THR A 159 -3.54 14.32 2.95
C THR A 159 -3.61 14.33 4.47
N MET A 160 -2.57 13.84 5.15
CA MET A 160 -2.41 13.94 6.61
C MET A 160 -2.20 15.40 7.05
N PHE A 161 -1.50 16.21 6.27
CA PHE A 161 -1.27 17.62 6.56
C PHE A 161 -2.58 18.42 6.49
N PHE A 162 -3.36 18.21 5.42
CA PHE A 162 -4.63 18.92 5.19
C PHE A 162 -5.82 18.40 6.02
N PHE A 163 -5.89 17.10 6.29
CA PHE A 163 -7.04 16.44 6.94
C PHE A 163 -6.59 15.64 8.16
N LYS A 164 -7.50 14.89 8.78
CA LYS A 164 -7.20 13.97 9.89
C LYS A 164 -6.01 13.02 9.60
N PRO A 165 -5.24 12.61 10.61
CA PRO A 165 -4.05 11.78 10.42
C PRO A 165 -4.31 10.43 9.73
N ARG A 166 -5.49 9.84 9.90
CA ARG A 166 -5.89 8.58 9.24
C ARG A 166 -6.66 8.78 7.92
N SER A 167 -6.60 9.96 7.31
CA SER A 167 -7.38 10.23 6.09
C SER A 167 -6.99 9.34 4.92
N TRP A 168 -5.69 9.09 4.76
CA TRP A 168 -5.15 8.15 3.76
C TRP A 168 -5.75 6.73 3.90
N CYS A 169 -6.01 6.26 5.12
CA CYS A 169 -6.56 4.93 5.37
C CYS A 169 -7.99 4.78 4.83
N VAL A 170 -8.72 5.87 4.60
CA VAL A 170 -10.13 5.87 4.15
C VAL A 170 -10.27 5.51 2.68
N TYR A 171 -9.33 5.94 1.83
CA TYR A 171 -9.34 5.67 0.40
C TYR A 171 -8.14 4.83 -0.05
N CYS A 172 -7.38 4.29 0.91
CA CYS A 172 -6.26 3.40 0.63
C CYS A 172 -6.69 2.24 -0.28
N PRO A 173 -5.96 1.98 -1.39
CA PRO A 173 -6.30 0.91 -2.32
C PRO A 173 -6.29 -0.46 -1.64
N MET A 174 -5.31 -0.72 -0.77
CA MET A 174 -5.26 -1.95 0.03
C MET A 174 -6.45 -2.12 0.99
N GLY A 175 -6.90 -1.03 1.62
CA GLY A 175 -8.08 -1.05 2.49
C GLY A 175 -9.36 -1.36 1.70
N THR A 176 -9.51 -0.74 0.53
CA THR A 176 -10.64 -0.97 -0.38
C THR A 176 -10.62 -2.39 -0.95
N MET A 177 -9.46 -2.91 -1.32
CA MET A 177 -9.28 -4.26 -1.86
C MET A 177 -9.59 -5.35 -0.82
N THR A 178 -9.00 -5.26 0.37
CA THR A 178 -9.28 -6.19 1.48
C THR A 178 -10.74 -6.13 1.93
N GLN A 179 -11.34 -4.94 1.96
CA GLN A 179 -12.78 -4.79 2.20
C GLN A 179 -13.62 -5.51 1.15
N GLY A 180 -13.27 -5.37 -0.14
CA GLY A 180 -13.95 -6.05 -1.23
C GLY A 180 -13.89 -7.57 -1.09
N ILE A 181 -12.70 -8.12 -0.83
CA ILE A 181 -12.48 -9.56 -0.64
C ILE A 181 -13.29 -10.08 0.55
N SER A 182 -13.24 -9.39 1.69
CA SER A 182 -14.00 -9.78 2.89
C SER A 182 -15.52 -9.74 2.66
N MET A 183 -16.02 -8.74 1.93
CA MET A 183 -17.44 -8.62 1.60
C MET A 183 -17.90 -9.75 0.67
N LEU A 184 -17.09 -10.09 -0.34
CA LEU A 184 -17.37 -11.21 -1.25
C LEU A 184 -17.38 -12.56 -0.50
N LYS A 185 -16.43 -12.79 0.41
CA LYS A 185 -16.38 -14.00 1.25
C LYS A 185 -17.60 -14.08 2.16
N TYR A 186 -18.02 -12.98 2.79
CA TYR A 186 -19.25 -12.92 3.59
C TYR A 186 -20.50 -13.22 2.74
N ARG A 187 -20.65 -12.60 1.57
CA ARG A 187 -21.78 -12.88 0.66
C ARG A 187 -21.82 -14.33 0.20
N ARG A 188 -20.67 -14.95 -0.09
CA ARG A 188 -20.59 -16.39 -0.40
C ARG A 188 -21.02 -17.26 0.78
N LYS A 189 -20.57 -16.94 2.01
CA LYS A 189 -20.95 -17.69 3.23
C LYS A 189 -22.45 -17.58 3.53
N VAL A 190 -23.04 -16.39 3.38
CA VAL A 190 -24.49 -16.17 3.53
C VAL A 190 -25.27 -16.94 2.48
N LYS A 191 -24.85 -16.92 1.21
CA LYS A 191 -25.49 -17.73 0.16
C LYS A 191 -25.42 -19.23 0.49
N ALA A 192 -24.25 -19.73 0.88
CA ALA A 192 -24.06 -21.14 1.23
C ALA A 192 -24.94 -21.59 2.40
N ASN A 193 -24.98 -20.81 3.50
CA ASN A 193 -25.81 -21.11 4.67
C ASN A 193 -27.32 -20.93 4.40
N GLY A 194 -27.70 -19.97 3.54
CA GLY A 194 -29.08 -19.80 3.11
C GLY A 194 -29.60 -20.94 2.23
N THR A 195 -28.72 -21.61 1.47
CA THR A 195 -29.07 -22.85 0.76
C THR A 195 -29.14 -24.07 1.66
N THR A 196 -28.41 -24.13 2.77
CA THR A 196 -28.50 -25.23 3.74
C THR A 196 -29.81 -25.16 4.52
N SER A 197 -30.21 -23.98 4.97
CA SER A 197 -31.48 -23.76 5.67
C SER A 197 -32.74 -24.08 4.84
N LYS A 198 -32.66 -24.07 3.50
CA LYS A 198 -33.78 -24.45 2.60
C LYS A 198 -33.80 -25.94 2.24
N ARG A 199 -32.75 -26.69 2.59
CA ARG A 199 -32.65 -28.14 2.33
C ARG A 199 -33.06 -28.98 3.54
N ASP A 200 -33.02 -28.37 4.72
CA ASP A 200 -33.39 -28.97 6.01
C ASP A 200 -34.80 -28.52 6.49
N SER A 201 -35.61 -27.92 5.61
CA SER A 201 -37.03 -27.56 5.84
C SER A 201 -37.95 -28.35 4.90
#